data_AF-A0A920T950-F1
#
_entry.id   AF-A0A920T950-F1
#
_cell.length_a   1.000
_cell.length_b   1.000
_cell.length_c   1.000
_cell.angle_alpha   90.00
_cell.angle_beta   90.00
_cell.angle_gamma   90.00
#
_symmetry.space_group_name_H-M   'P 1'
#
loop_
_entity.id
_entity.type
_entity.pdbx_description
1 polymer ?
#
loop_
_entity_poly.entity_id
_entity_poly.type
_entity_poly.pdbx_seq_one_letter_code
_entity_poly.pdbx_strand_id
1 'polypeptide(L)'
;MAGHWRHVGRTKIVVCDWDHDGRADVLCSPPIAKNGGHQFFFGNQGLQGDKLVMKPEAKRIILDNLNFPPFTHYNMCEPVDFDGDGVWEVLAGFDRGYIYYWKQ
;
A
#
# COMPACT_ATOMS: atom_id res chain seq x y z
N MET A 1 7.62 6.71 -38.11
CA MET A 1 7.54 7.15 -36.70
C MET A 1 6.55 6.22 -36.01
N ALA A 2 7.01 5.36 -35.09
CA ALA A 2 6.15 4.47 -34.31
C ALA A 2 6.04 5.04 -32.90
N GLY A 3 4.83 5.34 -32.44
CA GLY A 3 4.58 5.88 -31.11
C GLY A 3 4.96 4.88 -30.02
N HIS A 4 5.77 5.31 -29.06
CA HIS A 4 6.05 4.56 -27.84
C HIS A 4 4.88 4.71 -26.86
N TRP A 5 4.11 3.64 -26.67
CA TRP A 5 3.15 3.50 -25.57
C TRP A 5 3.76 2.57 -24.51
N ARG A 6 4.52 3.13 -23.55
CA ARG A 6 5.21 2.31 -22.52
C ARG A 6 4.96 2.70 -21.07
N HIS A 7 3.89 3.43 -20.78
CA HIS A 7 3.55 3.77 -19.40
C HIS A 7 2.14 3.32 -19.06
N VAL A 8 1.99 2.04 -18.75
CA VAL A 8 0.79 1.53 -18.08
C VAL A 8 1.05 1.65 -16.59
N GLY A 9 0.55 2.72 -15.96
CA GLY A 9 0.48 2.79 -14.51
C GLY A 9 -0.59 1.81 -14.03
N ARG A 10 -0.26 0.98 -13.04
CA ARG A 10 -1.24 0.17 -12.32
C ARG A 10 -1.25 0.66 -10.90
N THR A 11 -2.44 0.90 -10.37
CA THR A 11 -2.65 1.21 -8.97
C THR A 11 -3.84 0.40 -8.48
N LYS A 12 -3.67 -0.23 -7.34
CA LYS A 12 -4.72 -0.81 -6.53
C LYS A 12 -4.94 0.09 -5.32
N ILE A 13 -6.22 0.34 -5.06
CA ILE A 13 -6.72 1.07 -3.91
C ILE A 13 -7.36 0.05 -2.98
N VAL A 14 -7.01 0.11 -1.70
CA VAL A 14 -7.70 -0.61 -0.62
C VAL A 14 -8.21 0.40 0.39
N VAL A 15 -9.37 0.14 0.97
CA VAL A 15 -10.00 0.97 1.98
C VAL A 15 -10.09 0.15 3.27
N CYS A 16 -9.48 0.64 4.34
CA CYS A 16 -9.50 0.04 5.67
C CYS A 16 -9.28 1.11 6.73
N ASP A 17 -9.68 0.86 7.97
CA ASP A 17 -9.39 1.75 9.11
C ASP A 17 -7.98 1.43 9.63
N TRP A 18 -6.95 2.00 9.00
CA TRP A 18 -5.56 1.56 9.17
C TRP A 18 -4.97 1.96 10.52
N ASP A 19 -5.37 3.11 11.06
CA ASP A 19 -4.91 3.56 12.37
C ASP A 19 -5.89 3.26 13.52
N HIS A 20 -6.96 2.51 13.23
CA HIS A 20 -8.00 2.10 14.18
C HIS A 20 -8.69 3.29 14.86
N ASP A 21 -8.82 4.41 14.14
CA ASP A 21 -9.49 5.61 14.63
C ASP A 21 -11.00 5.64 14.34
N GLY A 22 -11.51 4.59 13.68
CA GLY A 22 -12.91 4.43 13.29
C GLY A 22 -13.25 5.07 11.95
N ARG A 23 -12.27 5.62 11.22
CA ARG A 23 -12.47 6.24 9.90
C ARG A 23 -11.80 5.39 8.81
N ALA A 24 -12.45 5.33 7.66
CA ALA A 24 -11.94 4.58 6.52
C ALA A 24 -10.78 5.34 5.84
N ASP A 25 -9.57 4.78 5.90
CA ASP A 25 -8.37 5.26 5.22
C ASP A 25 -8.21 4.65 3.83
N VAL A 26 -7.23 5.15 3.08
CA VAL A 26 -6.93 4.65 1.73
C VAL A 26 -5.47 4.22 1.61
N LEU A 27 -5.28 2.98 1.14
CA LEU A 27 -3.98 2.39 0.83
C LEU A 27 -3.78 2.28 -0.69
N CYS A 28 -2.65 2.78 -1.22
CA CYS A 28 -2.38 2.82 -2.66
C CYS A 28 -1.10 2.06 -3.06
N SER A 29 -1.25 0.92 -3.74
CA SER A 29 -0.14 0.05 -4.20
C SER A 29 -0.15 -0.16 -5.72
N PRO A 30 0.92 -0.63 -6.38
CA PRO A 30 2.29 -0.61 -5.89
C PRO A 30 2.79 0.82 -5.70
N PRO A 31 3.66 1.08 -4.71
CA PRO A 31 4.41 2.33 -4.69
C PRO A 31 5.32 2.36 -5.92
N ILE A 32 5.28 3.45 -6.68
CA ILE A 32 6.24 3.66 -7.78
C ILE A 32 7.62 3.88 -7.13
N ALA A 33 8.36 2.79 -6.94
CA ALA A 33 9.59 2.79 -6.17
C ALA A 33 10.77 3.37 -6.97
N LYS A 34 11.07 4.66 -6.72
CA LYS A 34 12.47 5.06 -6.51
C LYS A 34 12.87 5.01 -5.02
N ASN A 35 11.91 4.83 -4.09
CA ASN A 35 12.10 5.11 -2.67
C ASN A 35 11.95 3.88 -1.75
N GLY A 36 12.68 2.79 -2.00
CA GLY A 36 13.07 1.85 -0.93
C GLY A 36 11.99 1.21 -0.06
N GLY A 37 10.80 0.89 -0.61
CA GLY A 37 9.78 0.10 0.11
C GLY A 37 8.83 0.87 1.03
N HIS A 38 8.43 2.08 0.63
CA HIS A 38 7.34 2.79 1.30
C HIS A 38 6.03 2.49 0.62
N GLN A 39 4.97 2.37 1.41
CA GLN A 39 3.61 2.24 0.96
C GLN A 39 2.86 3.54 1.26
N PHE A 40 2.06 4.03 0.30
CA PHE A 40 1.31 5.27 0.49
C PHE A 40 -0.02 4.99 1.16
N PHE A 41 -0.19 5.59 2.33
CA PHE A 41 -1.44 5.64 3.08
C PHE A 41 -2.00 7.06 2.99
N PHE A 42 -3.32 7.16 3.02
CA PHE A 42 -4.02 8.42 3.13
C PHE A 42 -4.96 8.30 4.32
N GLY A 43 -4.55 8.92 5.43
CA GLY A 43 -5.32 8.91 6.67
C GLY A 43 -6.52 9.84 6.58
N ASN A 44 -7.70 9.34 6.89
CA ASN A 44 -8.94 10.08 6.82
C ASN A 44 -9.07 11.02 8.02
N GLN A 45 -9.08 12.33 7.74
CA GLN A 45 -9.18 13.36 8.77
C GLN A 45 -10.63 13.81 9.03
N GLY A 46 -11.60 13.15 8.41
CA GLY A 46 -13.02 13.50 8.46
C GLY A 46 -13.41 14.59 7.45
N LEU A 47 -14.64 15.10 7.62
CA LEU A 47 -15.17 16.19 6.80
C LEU A 47 -14.73 17.55 7.33
N GLN A 48 -14.29 18.43 6.44
CA GLN A 48 -14.19 19.86 6.68
C GLN A 48 -15.21 20.57 5.77
N GLY A 49 -16.35 20.92 6.36
CA GLY A 49 -17.52 21.33 5.58
C GLY A 49 -18.09 20.15 4.78
N ASP A 50 -18.12 20.28 3.46
CA ASP A 50 -18.62 19.28 2.51
C ASP A 50 -17.51 18.40 1.89
N LYS A 51 -16.25 18.59 2.32
CA LYS A 51 -15.09 17.91 1.73
C LYS A 51 -14.47 16.91 2.69
N LEU A 52 -14.25 15.69 2.20
CA LEU A 52 -13.41 14.69 2.87
C LEU A 52 -11.95 15.11 2.79
N VAL A 53 -11.28 15.21 3.93
CA VAL A 53 -9.86 15.56 4.01
C VAL A 53 -9.05 14.30 4.25
N MET A 54 -8.09 14.05 3.36
CA MET A 54 -7.18 12.91 3.42
C MET A 54 -5.75 13.42 3.59
N LYS A 55 -5.05 12.93 4.60
CA LYS A 55 -3.65 13.28 4.88
C LYS A 55 -2.73 12.22 4.30
N PRO A 56 -1.82 12.55 3.35
CA PRO A 56 -0.87 11.57 2.83
C PRO A 56 0.16 11.21 3.91
N GLU A 57 0.32 9.92 4.16
CA GLU A 57 1.31 9.34 5.06
C GLU A 57 2.14 8.29 4.32
N ALA A 58 3.46 8.49 4.27
CA ALA A 58 4.36 7.44 3.80
C ALA A 58 4.65 6.51 4.98
N LYS A 59 4.05 5.32 5.00
CA LYS A 59 4.44 4.28 5.98
C LYS A 59 5.50 3.39 5.33
N ARG A 60 6.57 3.15 6.06
CA ARG A 60 7.64 2.27 5.60
C ARG A 60 7.24 0.84 5.93
N ILE A 61 6.82 0.08 4.92
CA ILE A 61 6.59 -1.35 5.03
C ILE A 61 7.86 -2.02 4.56
N ILE A 62 8.79 -2.30 5.47
CA ILE A 62 10.03 -2.97 5.10
C ILE A 62 9.82 -4.47 5.22
N LEU A 63 9.90 -5.16 4.09
CA LEU A 63 10.12 -6.59 4.10
C LEU A 63 11.64 -6.80 4.30
N ASP A 64 12.08 -6.74 5.56
CA ASP A 64 13.50 -6.75 5.97
C ASP A 64 14.28 -8.02 5.53
N ASN A 65 13.57 -9.05 5.08
CA ASN A 65 14.14 -10.36 4.73
C ASN A 65 14.30 -10.58 3.21
N LEU A 66 14.27 -9.53 2.38
CA LEU A 66 14.33 -9.68 0.92
C LEU A 66 15.57 -9.04 0.31
N ASN A 67 16.44 -9.89 -0.27
CA ASN A 67 17.61 -9.48 -1.06
C ASN A 67 17.27 -8.72 -2.35
N PHE A 68 15.99 -8.67 -2.72
CA PHE A 68 15.47 -7.85 -3.81
C PHE A 68 14.32 -7.01 -3.25
N PRO A 69 14.27 -5.68 -3.50
CA PRO A 69 13.13 -4.90 -3.08
C PRO A 69 11.89 -5.51 -3.72
N PRO A 70 10.95 -6.08 -2.95
CA PRO A 70 9.78 -6.74 -3.51
C PRO A 70 8.99 -5.74 -4.35
N PHE A 71 9.06 -4.45 -4.01
CA PHE A 71 8.37 -3.29 -4.58
C PHE A 71 8.79 -2.94 -6.02
N THR A 72 8.55 -3.86 -6.95
CA THR A 72 8.56 -3.60 -8.39
C THR A 72 7.12 -3.51 -8.91
N HIS A 73 6.95 -3.30 -10.23
CA HIS A 73 5.74 -2.88 -10.97
C HIS A 73 4.42 -3.67 -10.77
N TYR A 74 4.32 -4.62 -9.83
CA TYR A 74 3.22 -5.59 -9.76
C TYR A 74 2.71 -5.96 -8.36
N ASN A 75 3.15 -5.28 -7.29
CA ASN A 75 2.75 -5.69 -5.94
C ASN A 75 1.47 -5.00 -5.48
N MET A 76 0.51 -5.84 -5.09
CA MET A 76 -0.82 -5.43 -4.64
C MET A 76 -0.92 -5.77 -3.15
N CYS A 77 -0.90 -4.75 -2.30
CA CYS A 77 -0.93 -4.91 -0.84
C CYS A 77 -2.37 -5.07 -0.35
N GLU A 78 -2.60 -6.00 0.58
CA GLU A 78 -3.85 -6.20 1.32
C GLU A 78 -3.57 -6.08 2.82
N PRO A 79 -4.32 -5.26 3.57
CA PRO A 79 -4.31 -5.31 5.02
C PRO A 79 -4.93 -6.63 5.50
N VAL A 80 -4.28 -7.30 6.44
CA VAL A 80 -4.79 -8.52 7.10
C VAL A 80 -4.53 -8.44 8.60
N ASP A 81 -5.25 -9.26 9.36
CA ASP A 81 -5.03 -9.49 10.79
C ASP A 81 -5.12 -11.00 11.02
N PHE A 82 -4.05 -11.71 10.68
CA PHE A 82 -4.01 -13.17 10.72
C PHE A 82 -3.76 -13.73 12.10
N ASP A 83 -3.09 -12.99 12.96
CA ASP A 83 -2.83 -13.44 14.32
C ASP A 83 -3.87 -12.95 15.33
N GLY A 84 -4.74 -12.01 14.93
CA GLY A 84 -5.86 -11.54 15.72
C GLY A 84 -5.44 -10.58 16.84
N ASP A 85 -4.25 -9.97 16.74
CA ASP A 85 -3.79 -8.98 17.72
C ASP A 85 -4.42 -7.59 17.52
N GLY A 86 -5.18 -7.41 16.43
CA GLY A 86 -5.87 -6.18 16.11
C GLY A 86 -4.95 -5.09 15.58
N VAL A 87 -3.72 -5.42 15.19
CA VAL A 87 -2.79 -4.54 14.48
C VAL A 87 -2.69 -5.00 13.03
N TRP A 88 -2.87 -4.08 12.08
CA TRP A 88 -2.80 -4.45 10.67
C TRP A 88 -1.42 -4.94 10.24
N GLU A 89 -1.45 -6.07 9.57
CA GLU A 89 -0.35 -6.71 8.83
C GLU A 89 -0.60 -6.52 7.34
N VAL A 90 0.36 -6.91 6.50
CA VAL A 90 0.22 -6.76 5.04
C VAL A 90 0.59 -8.03 4.27
N LEU A 91 -0.32 -8.49 3.42
CA LEU A 91 -0.02 -9.42 2.35
C LEU A 91 0.28 -8.69 1.05
N ALA A 92 1.30 -9.13 0.32
CA ALA A 92 1.61 -8.61 -1.01
C ALA A 92 1.87 -9.75 -2.00
N GLY A 93 1.07 -9.80 -3.06
CA GLY A 93 1.31 -10.72 -4.17
C GLY A 93 2.36 -10.17 -5.14
N PHE A 94 3.18 -11.06 -5.70
CA PHE A 94 4.20 -10.74 -6.70
C PHE A 94 4.01 -11.58 -7.98
N ASP A 95 4.29 -10.98 -9.13
CA ASP A 95 4.04 -11.55 -10.46
C ASP A 95 4.88 -12.79 -10.81
N ARG A 96 5.83 -13.17 -9.95
CA ARG A 96 6.60 -14.41 -10.03
C ARG A 96 6.05 -15.55 -9.17
N GLY A 97 4.81 -15.44 -8.71
CA GLY A 97 4.12 -16.49 -7.94
C GLY A 97 4.50 -16.54 -6.46
N TYR A 98 5.09 -15.46 -5.93
CA TYR A 98 5.36 -15.32 -4.51
C TYR A 98 4.26 -14.51 -3.83
N ILE A 99 3.97 -14.86 -2.58
CA ILE A 99 3.17 -14.06 -1.67
C ILE A 99 4.08 -13.69 -0.50
N TYR A 100 4.16 -12.40 -0.20
CA TYR A 100 4.89 -11.86 0.93
C TYR A 100 3.92 -11.53 2.05
N TYR A 101 4.36 -11.76 3.28
CA TYR A 101 3.66 -11.38 4.49
C TYR A 101 4.59 -10.48 5.31
N TRP A 102 4.08 -9.32 5.69
CA TRP A 102 4.73 -8.34 6.55
C TRP A 102 3.94 -8.21 7.84
N LYS A 103 4.66 -8.27 8.95
CA LYS A 103 4.19 -7.95 10.29
C LYS A 103 5.24 -7.08 10.97
N GLN A 104 4.79 -6.09 11.75
CA GLN A 104 5.67 -5.21 12.53
C GLN A 104 6.19 -5.88 13.81
#